data_AF-A0A920FKQ9-F1
#
_entry.id   AF-A0A920FKQ9-F1
#
_cell.length_a   1.000
_cell.length_b   1.000
_cell.length_c   1.000
_cell.angle_alpha   90.00
_cell.angle_beta   90.00
_cell.angle_gamma   90.00
#
_symmetry.space_group_name_H-M   'P 1'
#
loop_
_entity.id
_entity.type
_entity.pdbx_description
1 polymer ?
#
loop_
_entity_poly.entity_id
_entity_poly.type
_entity_poly.pdbx_seq_one_letter_code
_entity_poly.pdbx_strand_id
1 'polypeptide(L)' 'MPYKVVGFKLFTTKNGQPIEYTSKSNRLTGEMKAAVKKIPKGGSLTFTGIDVINETNGKKTRLESGIVLKLI' A
#
# COMPACT_ATOMS: atom_id res chain seq x y z
N MET A 1 -15.11 9.17 -12.41
CA MET A 1 -15.90 8.86 -11.19
C MET A 1 -14.95 8.80 -10.01
N PRO A 2 -15.25 9.41 -8.86
CA PRO A 2 -14.29 9.46 -7.77
C PRO A 2 -14.26 8.12 -7.02
N TYR A 3 -13.08 7.51 -6.97
CA TYR A 3 -12.79 6.30 -6.21
C TYR A 3 -11.95 6.67 -5.00
N LYS A 4 -12.27 6.09 -3.85
CA LYS A 4 -11.52 6.27 -2.61
C LYS A 4 -10.86 4.97 -2.21
N VAL A 5 -9.55 5.01 -1.95
CA VAL A 5 -8.85 3.88 -1.34
C VAL A 5 -9.37 3.67 0.08
N VAL A 6 -9.69 2.43 0.43
CA VAL A 6 -10.19 2.06 1.77
C VAL A 6 -9.33 0.98 2.43
N GLY A 7 -8.41 0.40 1.69
CA GLY A 7 -7.41 -0.50 2.23
C GLY A 7 -6.37 -0.84 1.17
N PHE A 8 -5.20 -1.28 1.63
CA PHE A 8 -4.13 -1.73 0.76
C PHE A 8 -3.13 -2.54 1.58
N LYS A 9 -2.23 -3.20 0.88
CA LYS A 9 -1.06 -3.84 1.48
C LYS A 9 0.22 -3.21 0.98
N LEU A 10 1.22 -3.13 1.84
CA LEU A 10 2.58 -2.72 1.48
C LEU A 10 3.50 -3.94 1.64
N PHE A 11 4.11 -4.33 0.53
CA PHE A 11 5.15 -5.34 0.48
C PHE A 11 6.52 -4.66 0.47
N THR A 12 7.40 -5.10 1.36
CA THR A 12 8.80 -4.64 1.47
C THR A 12 9.67 -5.78 1.98
N THR A 13 10.98 -5.58 2.05
CA THR A 13 11.90 -6.48 2.74
C THR A 13 12.29 -5.94 4.11
N LYS A 14 12.48 -6.83 5.07
CA LYS A 14 13.06 -6.55 6.40
C LYS A 14 14.11 -7.62 6.67
N ASN A 15 15.37 -7.20 6.82
CA ASN A 15 16.52 -8.11 6.99
C ASN A 15 16.60 -9.19 5.88
N GLY A 16 16.31 -8.80 4.63
CA GLY A 16 16.32 -9.72 3.47
C GLY A 16 15.08 -10.62 3.34
N GLN A 17 14.18 -10.63 4.33
CA GLN A 17 12.93 -11.40 4.26
C GLN A 17 11.76 -10.53 3.79
N PRO A 18 10.87 -11.07 2.93
CA PRO A 18 9.67 -10.36 2.52
C PRO A 18 8.71 -10.20 3.70
N ILE A 19 8.14 -9.00 3.85
CA ILE A 19 7.13 -8.68 4.85
C ILE A 19 5.98 -7.91 4.18
N GLU A 20 4.77 -8.21 4.65
CA GLU A 20 3.55 -7.57 4.19
C GLU A 20 2.89 -6.82 5.35
N TYR A 21 2.57 -5.56 5.13
CA TYR A 21 1.81 -4.73 6.06
C TYR A 21 0.43 -4.46 5.47
N THR A 22 -0.62 -4.51 6.29
CA THR A 22 -1.99 -4.17 5.84
C THR A 22 -2.44 -2.83 6.42
N SER A 23 -3.02 -1.97 5.57
CA SER A 23 -3.76 -0.78 5.98
C SER A 23 -5.25 -0.98 5.72
N LYS A 24 -6.08 -0.63 6.71
CA LYS A 24 -7.54 -0.59 6.62
C LYS A 24 -8.06 0.83 6.32
N SER A 25 -7.22 1.67 5.73
CA SER A 25 -7.51 3.07 5.40
C SER A 25 -6.76 3.50 4.12
N ASN A 26 -6.90 4.75 3.72
CA ASN A 26 -6.08 5.37 2.66
C ASN A 26 -4.73 5.93 3.16
N ARG A 27 -4.31 5.61 4.39
CA ARG A 27 -3.06 6.12 4.99
C ARG A 27 -2.12 4.96 5.35
N LEU A 28 -0.82 5.25 5.34
CA LEU A 28 0.19 4.35 5.90
C LEU A 28 0.00 4.21 7.41
N THR A 29 0.08 2.98 7.92
CA THR A 29 0.11 2.71 9.36
C THR A 29 1.42 3.20 9.99
N GLY A 30 1.49 3.26 11.33
CA GLY A 30 2.73 3.58 12.03
C GLY A 30 3.86 2.60 11.70
N GLU A 31 3.54 1.30 11.62
CA GLU A 31 4.49 0.26 11.24
C GLU A 31 5.01 0.41 9.82
N MET A 32 4.12 0.71 8.86
CA MET A 32 4.52 0.98 7.48
C MET A 32 5.48 2.17 7.41
N LYS A 33 5.17 3.27 8.11
CA LYS A 33 6.06 4.45 8.14
C LYS A 33 7.42 4.10 8.75
N ALA A 34 7.45 3.31 9.81
CA ALA A 34 8.68 2.85 10.44
C ALA A 34 9.50 1.92 9.52
N ALA A 35 8.83 1.07 8.74
CA ALA A 35 9.48 0.21 7.75
C ALA A 35 10.05 1.04 6.59
N VAL A 36 9.27 1.96 6.00
CA VAL A 36 9.71 2.83 4.91
C VAL A 36 10.96 3.63 5.28
N LYS A 37 11.03 4.14 6.52
CA LYS A 37 12.22 4.86 7.03
C LYS A 37 13.51 4.03 7.06
N LYS A 38 13.41 2.69 7.07
CA LYS A 38 14.56 1.78 7.09
C LYS A 38 14.98 1.32 5.70
N ILE A 39 14.18 1.60 4.68
CA ILE A 39 14.49 1.21 3.31
C ILE A 39 15.51 2.22 2.75
N PRO A 40 16.64 1.74 2.17
CA PRO A 40 17.61 2.63 1.53
C PRO A 40 17.00 3.44 0.39
N LYS A 41 17.57 4.62 0.12
CA LYS A 41 17.26 5.40 -1.09
C LYS A 41 17.46 4.53 -2.33
N GLY A 42 16.57 4.68 -3.30
CA GLY A 42 16.50 3.84 -4.49
C GLY A 42 15.76 2.52 -4.30
N GLY A 43 15.37 2.15 -3.06
CA GLY A 43 14.55 0.99 -2.79
C GLY A 43 13.11 1.13 -3.31
N SER A 44 12.44 0.00 -3.50
CA SER A 44 11.07 -0.07 -4.02
C SER A 44 10.04 -0.27 -2.92
N LEU A 45 8.91 0.40 -3.04
CA LEU A 45 7.69 0.19 -2.25
C LEU A 45 6.65 -0.43 -3.15
N THR A 46 6.19 -1.63 -2.82
CA THR A 46 5.18 -2.34 -3.62
C THR A 46 3.85 -2.34 -2.89
N PHE A 47 2.85 -1.67 -3.45
CA PHE A 47 1.49 -1.63 -2.94
C PHE A 47 0.62 -2.63 -3.70
N THR A 48 -0.10 -3.50 -2.99
CA THR A 48 -0.97 -4.53 -3.58
C THR A 48 -2.28 -4.63 -2.82
N GLY A 49 -3.22 -5.44 -3.32
CA GLY A 49 -4.50 -5.68 -2.64
C GLY A 49 -5.26 -4.40 -2.34
N ILE A 50 -5.21 -3.43 -3.26
CA ILE A 50 -5.78 -2.11 -3.09
C ILE A 50 -7.30 -2.23 -3.20
N ASP A 51 -7.98 -1.96 -2.10
CA ASP A 51 -9.42 -1.90 -2.04
C ASP A 51 -9.87 -0.46 -2.24
N VAL A 52 -10.80 -0.24 -3.18
CA VAL A 52 -11.42 1.05 -3.44
C VAL A 52 -12.92 0.97 -3.22
N ILE A 53 -13.52 2.09 -2.82
CA ILE A 53 -14.96 2.31 -2.86
C ILE A 53 -15.27 3.31 -3.98
N ASN A 54 -16.24 2.96 -4.83
CA ASN A 54 -16.85 3.93 -5.73
C ASN A 54 -17.77 4.83 -4.90
N GLU A 55 -17.46 6.13 -4.83
CA GLU A 55 -18.20 7.07 -3.98
C GLU A 55 -19.62 7.37 -4.49
N THR A 56 -19.95 6.96 -5.72
CA THR A 56 -21.28 7.15 -6.32
C THR A 56 -22.28 6.08 -5.88
N ASN A 57 -21.81 4.84 -5.65
CA ASN A 57 -22.70 3.70 -5.33
C ASN A 57 -22.26 2.88 -4.12
N GLY A 58 -21.18 3.28 -3.43
CA GLY A 58 -20.66 2.59 -2.25
C GLY A 58 -20.03 1.22 -2.53
N LYS A 59 -19.95 0.77 -3.79
CA LYS A 59 -19.43 -0.54 -4.13
C LYS A 59 -17.94 -0.63 -3.84
N LYS A 60 -17.57 -1.59 -2.99
CA LYS A 60 -16.19 -1.98 -2.74
C LYS A 60 -15.67 -2.86 -3.88
N THR A 61 -14.48 -2.60 -4.37
CA THR A 61 -13.81 -3.40 -5.41
C THR A 61 -12.32 -3.47 -5.11
N ARG A 62 -11.72 -4.64 -5.33
CA ARG A 62 -10.27 -4.80 -5.26
C ARG A 62 -9.67 -4.58 -6.64
N LEU A 63 -8.62 -3.78 -6.71
CA LEU A 63 -7.81 -3.63 -7.91
C LEU A 63 -6.92 -4.86 -8.07
N GLU A 64 -6.87 -5.43 -9.27
CA GLU A 64 -6.05 -6.60 -9.58
C GLU A 64 -4.56 -6.25 -9.65
N SER A 65 -4.25 -5.02 -10.07
CA SER A 65 -2.88 -4.53 -10.22
C SER A 65 -2.34 -3.88 -8.94
N GLY A 66 -1.05 -4.08 -8.68
CA GLY A 66 -0.29 -3.31 -7.70
C GLY A 66 0.37 -2.07 -8.28
N ILE A 67 0.91 -1.22 -7.40
CA ILE A 67 1.70 -0.04 -7.76
C ILE A 67 3.08 -0.17 -7.13
N VAL A 68 4.13 0.09 -7.90
CA VAL A 68 5.51 0.14 -7.39
C VAL A 68 6.00 1.58 -7.43
N LEU A 69 6.50 2.07 -6.29
CA LEU A 69 7.11 3.40 -6.17
C LEU A 69 8.59 3.25 -5.81
N LYS A 70 9.44 4.08 -6.40
CA LYS A 70 10.86 4.17 -6.04
C LYS A 70 11.06 5.27 -5.00
N LEU A 71 11.77 4.96 -3.92
CA LEU A 71 12.21 5.95 -2.94
C LEU A 71 13.35 6.78 -3.53
N ILE A 72 13.18 8.10 -3.57
CA ILE A 72 14.20 9.07 -4.01
C ILE A 72 14.90 9.75 -2.82
#